data_AF-A0A4Y2VEV4-F1
#
_entry.id   AF-A0A4Y2VEV4-F1
#
_cell.length_a   1.000
_cell.length_b   1.000
_cell.length_c   1.000
_cell.angle_alpha   90.00
_cell.angle_beta   90.00
_cell.angle_gamma   90.00
#
_symmetry.space_group_name_H-M   'P 1'
#
loop_
_entity.id
_entity.type
_entity.pdbx_description
1 polymer ?
#
loop_
_entity_poly.entity_id
_entity_poly.type
_entity_poly.pdbx_seq_one_letter_code
_entity_poly.pdbx_strand_id
1 'polypeptide(L)'
;MLLFLRTAYGTHEAIQCCNPGPHYSDKCMSIPVPPNDPFYPKFGQTCISFVRTIPCRHCNSGQRVHWNQNTAYHDLSLVYGSTEEEAQKLRSGVKGMLDVEYNRKSGPMPPTVPVEELCISPDREKSCYKTGNIVRKKILSTDLLVLISTF
;
A
#
# COMPACT_ATOMS: atom_id res chain seq x y z
N MET A 1 5.75 6.30 3.05
CA MET A 1 4.98 7.49 3.48
C MET A 1 3.90 7.83 2.44
N LEU A 2 2.75 7.14 2.49
CA LEU A 2 1.51 7.68 1.91
C LEU A 2 1.11 8.85 2.81
N LEU A 3 1.55 10.05 2.47
CA LEU A 3 1.05 11.23 3.16
C LEU A 3 -0.38 11.47 2.68
N PHE A 4 -1.32 10.97 3.46
CA PHE A 4 -2.62 11.60 3.56
C PHE A 4 -2.39 13.08 3.85
N LEU A 5 -2.82 13.94 2.93
CA LEU A 5 -2.88 15.36 3.21
C LEU A 5 -3.93 15.53 4.31
N ARG A 6 -3.52 16.02 5.49
CA ARG A 6 -4.47 16.49 6.52
C ARG A 6 -5.32 17.59 5.89
N THR A 7 -6.56 17.26 5.57
CA THR A 7 -7.63 18.25 5.43
C THR A 7 -8.28 18.46 6.79
N ALA A 8 -8.89 19.62 7.00
CA ALA A 8 -9.39 20.10 8.28
C ALA A 8 -10.60 19.33 8.86
N TYR A 9 -10.93 18.15 8.33
CA TYR A 9 -12.01 17.29 8.79
C TYR A 9 -11.49 15.85 8.89
N GLY A 10 -11.46 15.33 10.11
CA GLY A 10 -10.81 14.07 10.52
C GLY A 10 -11.43 12.78 10.00
N THR A 11 -11.59 12.64 8.69
CA THR A 11 -11.83 11.36 8.00
C THR A 11 -10.95 11.33 6.75
N HIS A 12 -9.96 10.44 6.73
CA HIS A 12 -8.97 10.34 5.65
C HIS A 12 -9.58 9.77 4.36
N GLU A 13 -10.22 10.63 3.57
CA GLU A 13 -10.81 10.26 2.29
C GLU A 13 -9.75 10.17 1.19
N ALA A 14 -9.79 9.11 0.38
CA ALA A 14 -8.86 8.93 -0.73
C ALA A 14 -9.03 10.05 -1.77
N ILE A 15 -7.92 10.56 -2.33
CA ILE A 15 -7.97 11.57 -3.39
C ILE A 15 -8.80 11.03 -4.56
N GLN A 16 -9.93 11.67 -4.83
CA GLN A 16 -10.82 11.28 -5.91
C GLN A 16 -10.58 12.15 -7.15
N CYS A 17 -9.99 11.55 -8.19
CA CYS A 17 -9.70 12.25 -9.45
C CYS A 17 -10.84 12.10 -10.48
N CYS A 18 -11.84 11.26 -10.21
CA CYS A 18 -12.96 10.98 -11.12
C CYS A 18 -14.31 11.18 -10.42
N ASN A 19 -14.57 12.39 -9.90
CA ASN A 19 -15.87 12.79 -9.35
C ASN A 19 -15.94 14.33 -9.32
N PRO A 20 -16.90 15.00 -9.98
CA PRO A 20 -18.01 14.47 -10.80
C PRO A 20 -17.60 14.05 -12.23
N GLY A 21 -16.33 14.18 -12.60
CA GLY A 21 -15.81 13.83 -13.92
C GLY A 21 -14.28 13.76 -13.91
N PRO A 22 -13.64 13.62 -15.08
CA PRO A 22 -12.20 13.52 -15.16
C PRO A 22 -11.51 14.82 -14.70
N HIS A 23 -10.64 14.70 -13.71
CA HIS A 23 -9.82 15.80 -13.18
C HIS A 23 -8.34 15.58 -13.48
N TYR A 24 -7.66 16.63 -13.94
CA TYR A 24 -6.23 16.61 -14.29
C TYR A 24 -5.48 17.68 -13.50
N SER A 25 -4.42 17.28 -12.79
CA SER A 25 -3.59 18.19 -11.99
C SER A 25 -2.21 17.57 -11.76
N ASP A 26 -1.35 18.22 -10.97
CA ASP A 26 -0.08 17.62 -10.54
C ASP A 26 -0.27 16.29 -9.79
N LYS A 27 -1.42 16.12 -9.12
CA LYS A 27 -1.75 14.92 -8.33
C LYS A 27 -2.68 13.95 -9.05
N CYS A 28 -3.47 14.42 -10.03
CA CYS A 28 -4.48 13.61 -10.70
C CYS A 28 -4.19 13.41 -12.19
N MET A 29 -4.37 12.20 -12.68
CA MET A 29 -4.32 11.87 -14.10
C MET A 29 -5.42 10.86 -14.42
N SER A 30 -6.68 11.30 -14.37
CA SER A 30 -7.83 10.43 -14.56
C SER A 30 -7.82 9.72 -15.90
N ILE A 31 -8.22 8.45 -15.88
CA ILE A 31 -8.27 7.61 -17.07
C ILE A 31 -9.68 7.70 -17.64
N PRO A 32 -9.90 8.27 -18.83
CA PRO A 32 -11.23 8.30 -19.42
C PRO A 32 -11.69 6.88 -19.80
N VAL A 33 -12.96 6.57 -19.53
CA VAL A 33 -13.58 5.35 -20.03
C VAL A 33 -13.96 5.57 -21.50
N PRO A 34 -13.54 4.70 -22.43
CA PRO A 34 -13.89 4.88 -23.83
C PRO A 34 -15.41 4.66 -24.06
N PRO A 35 -16.02 5.33 -25.06
CA PRO A 35 -17.47 5.22 -25.31
C PRO A 35 -17.97 3.79 -25.57
N ASN A 36 -17.11 2.94 -26.13
CA ASN A 36 -17.43 1.54 -26.48
C ASN A 36 -16.97 0.55 -25.39
N ASP A 37 -16.69 1.00 -24.17
CA ASP A 37 -16.34 0.11 -23.07
C ASP A 37 -17.54 -0.78 -22.69
N PRO A 38 -17.40 -2.12 -22.64
CA PRO A 38 -18.52 -3.02 -22.35
C PRO A 38 -18.88 -3.11 -20.85
N PHE A 39 -18.04 -2.57 -19.96
CA PHE A 39 -18.15 -2.80 -18.52
C PHE A 39 -18.57 -1.55 -17.74
N TYR A 40 -17.88 -0.43 -17.90
CA TYR A 40 -18.05 0.77 -17.06
C TYR A 40 -19.32 1.59 -17.34
N PRO A 41 -19.77 1.75 -18.61
CA PRO A 41 -20.96 2.57 -18.91
C PRO A 41 -22.25 2.07 -18.25
N LYS A 42 -22.37 0.75 -17.99
CA LYS A 42 -23.55 0.18 -17.29
C LYS A 42 -23.68 0.64 -15.84
N PHE A 43 -22.62 1.23 -15.28
CA PHE A 43 -22.59 1.82 -13.94
C PHE A 43 -22.60 3.36 -13.96
N GLY A 44 -22.80 3.98 -15.14
CA GLY A 44 -22.70 5.43 -15.31
C GLY A 44 -21.29 5.99 -15.12
N GLN A 45 -20.26 5.14 -15.15
CA GLN A 45 -18.88 5.55 -14.92
C GLN A 45 -18.21 5.98 -16.22
N THR A 46 -17.73 7.23 -16.27
CA THR A 46 -17.11 7.85 -17.46
C THR A 46 -15.59 8.03 -17.34
N CYS A 47 -15.03 7.80 -16.15
CA CYS A 47 -13.59 7.79 -15.92
C CYS A 47 -13.22 6.83 -14.77
N ILE A 48 -11.94 6.55 -14.64
CA ILE A 48 -11.35 5.80 -13.53
C ILE A 48 -10.42 6.76 -12.77
N SER A 49 -10.58 6.80 -11.45
CA SER A 49 -9.74 7.64 -10.59
C SER A 49 -8.31 7.14 -10.59
N PHE A 50 -7.36 8.00 -10.96
CA PHE A 50 -5.95 7.69 -10.94
C PHE A 50 -5.15 8.86 -10.35
N VAL A 51 -4.53 8.58 -9.20
CA VAL A 51 -3.69 9.51 -8.45
C VAL A 51 -2.23 9.24 -8.84
N ARG A 52 -1.53 10.29 -9.26
CA ARG A 52 -0.12 10.22 -9.63
C ARG A 52 0.74 9.92 -8.39
N THR A 53 1.77 9.09 -8.56
CA THR A 53 2.77 8.85 -7.52
C THR A 53 3.43 10.16 -7.09
N ILE A 54 3.72 10.30 -5.79
CA ILE A 54 4.40 11.48 -5.23
C ILE A 54 5.74 11.68 -5.96
N PRO A 55 6.03 12.89 -6.45
CA PRO A 55 7.31 13.17 -7.09
C PRO A 55 8.44 13.14 -6.06
N CYS A 56 9.64 12.77 -6.48
CA CYS A 56 10.82 12.90 -5.63
C CYS A 56 11.12 14.38 -5.38
N ARG A 57 10.87 14.85 -4.15
CA ARG A 57 11.10 16.25 -3.76
C ARG A 57 12.58 16.60 -3.60
N HIS A 58 13.42 15.60 -3.35
CA HIS A 58 14.86 15.78 -3.11
C HIS A 58 15.73 15.44 -4.32
N CYS A 59 15.11 15.04 -5.43
CA CYS A 59 15.81 14.77 -6.67
C CYS A 59 15.92 16.09 -7.43
N ASN A 60 17.10 16.71 -7.43
CA ASN A 60 17.39 17.98 -8.12
C ASN A 60 17.45 17.79 -9.65
N SER A 61 16.39 17.26 -10.25
CA SER A 61 16.37 16.85 -11.66
C SER A 61 15.73 17.89 -12.60
N GLY A 62 15.15 18.98 -12.07
CA GLY A 62 14.38 19.96 -12.86
C GLY A 62 13.14 19.39 -13.56
N GLN A 63 12.93 18.08 -13.49
CA GLN A 63 11.85 17.30 -14.07
C GLN A 63 11.22 16.43 -12.98
N ARG A 64 9.99 15.97 -13.24
CA ARG A 64 9.31 15.05 -12.34
C ARG A 64 9.95 13.67 -12.42
N VAL A 65 10.51 13.19 -11.31
CA VAL A 65 11.00 11.81 -11.18
C VAL A 65 10.26 11.05 -10.08
N HIS A 66 10.15 9.73 -10.26
CA HIS A 66 9.55 8.84 -9.27
C HIS A 66 10.56 8.49 -8.17
N TRP A 67 10.06 8.21 -6.97
CA TRP A 67 10.86 7.83 -5.82
C TRP A 67 10.69 6.35 -5.49
N ASN A 68 11.79 5.61 -5.38
CA ASN A 68 11.77 4.25 -4.85
C ASN A 68 11.82 4.30 -3.32
N GLN A 69 10.77 3.77 -2.67
CA GLN A 69 10.73 3.69 -1.20
C GLN A 69 11.43 2.44 -0.65
N ASN A 70 11.76 1.47 -1.50
CA ASN A 70 12.48 0.27 -1.13
C ASN A 70 13.97 0.42 -1.42
N THR A 71 14.77 -0.48 -0.85
CA THR A 71 16.16 -0.65 -1.24
C THR A 71 16.26 -1.15 -2.69
N ALA A 72 17.39 -0.89 -3.35
CA ALA A 72 17.64 -1.31 -4.73
C ALA A 72 18.17 -2.75 -4.84
N TYR A 73 18.35 -3.43 -3.71
CA TYR A 73 19.04 -4.71 -3.61
C TYR A 73 18.06 -5.85 -3.32
N HIS A 74 18.50 -7.08 -3.60
CA HIS A 74 17.79 -8.29 -3.18
C HIS A 74 18.22 -8.67 -1.75
N ASP A 75 17.83 -7.84 -0.79
CA ASP A 75 18.26 -7.89 0.62
C ASP A 75 17.15 -8.34 1.59
N LEU A 76 16.06 -8.90 1.06
CA LEU A 76 14.88 -9.28 1.84
C LEU A 76 14.24 -8.11 2.60
N SER A 77 14.36 -6.88 2.12
CA SER A 77 13.64 -5.70 2.64
C SER A 77 12.11 -5.86 2.69
N LEU A 78 11.54 -6.79 1.93
CA LEU A 78 10.12 -7.18 2.06
C LEU A 78 9.82 -7.85 3.42
N VAL A 79 10.78 -8.57 3.99
CA VAL A 79 10.70 -9.24 5.29
C VAL A 79 11.18 -8.30 6.40
N TYR A 80 12.35 -7.68 6.20
CA TYR A 80 13.05 -6.93 7.25
C TYR A 80 12.82 -5.43 7.25
N GLY A 81 12.17 -4.86 6.24
CA GLY A 81 12.00 -3.41 6.09
C GLY A 81 13.08 -2.77 5.24
N SER A 82 12.81 -1.54 4.76
CA SER A 82 13.78 -0.74 3.99
C SER A 82 14.44 0.36 4.83
N THR A 83 14.00 0.52 6.08
CA THR A 83 14.55 1.47 7.05
C THR A 83 14.79 0.78 8.40
N GLU A 84 15.73 1.31 9.17
CA GLU A 84 16.04 0.79 10.51
C GLU A 84 14.82 0.87 11.44
N GLU A 85 14.02 1.93 11.36
CA GLU A 85 12.81 2.08 12.16
C GLU A 85 11.77 0.98 11.85
N GLU A 86 11.59 0.63 10.58
CA GLU A 86 10.73 -0.48 10.18
C GLU A 86 11.28 -1.82 10.67
N ALA A 87 12.57 -2.06 10.48
CA ALA A 87 13.24 -3.27 10.91
C ALA A 87 13.10 -3.51 12.42
N GLN A 88 13.30 -2.46 13.23
CA GLN A 88 13.12 -2.54 14.68
C GLN A 88 11.68 -2.87 15.06
N LYS A 89 10.69 -2.29 14.37
CA LYS A 89 9.27 -2.59 14.62
C LYS A 89 8.88 -4.03 14.25
N LEU A 90 9.62 -4.69 13.36
CA LEU A 90 9.34 -6.06 12.91
C LEU A 90 10.01 -7.12 13.78
N ARG A 91 10.94 -6.73 14.66
CA ARG A 91 11.66 -7.64 15.55
C ARG A 91 10.92 -7.79 16.87
N SER A 92 10.95 -8.99 17.44
CA SER A 92 10.42 -9.24 18.80
C SER A 92 11.32 -8.66 19.89
N GLY A 93 12.57 -8.32 19.56
CA GLY A 93 13.60 -7.95 20.54
C GLY A 93 14.13 -9.13 21.35
N VAL A 94 13.63 -10.35 21.12
CA VAL A 94 13.99 -11.54 21.89
C VAL A 94 14.83 -12.47 21.01
N LYS A 95 16.05 -12.78 21.46
CA LYS A 95 16.96 -13.73 20.81
C LYS A 95 17.20 -13.46 19.31
N GLY A 96 17.08 -12.20 18.89
CA GLY A 96 17.25 -11.79 17.49
C GLY A 96 16.11 -12.17 16.54
N MET A 97 14.98 -12.67 17.05
CA MET A 97 13.86 -13.16 16.23
C MET A 97 12.97 -12.04 15.72
N LEU A 98 12.24 -12.32 14.63
CA LEU A 98 11.11 -11.51 14.18
C LEU A 98 9.93 -11.66 15.15
N ASP A 99 9.07 -10.66 15.15
CA ASP A 99 7.78 -10.70 15.85
C ASP A 99 6.82 -11.58 15.03
N VAL A 100 6.11 -12.51 15.70
CA VAL A 100 5.25 -13.50 15.05
C VAL A 100 4.01 -13.81 15.90
N GLU A 101 2.90 -14.10 15.23
CA GLU A 101 1.69 -14.65 15.84
C GLU A 101 1.57 -16.14 15.52
N TYR A 102 1.12 -16.95 16.47
CA TYR A 102 0.99 -18.39 16.26
C TYR A 102 -0.41 -18.77 15.79
N ASN A 103 -0.51 -19.30 14.57
CA ASN A 103 -1.74 -19.86 14.03
C ASN A 103 -1.77 -21.39 14.23
N ARG A 104 -2.90 -21.93 14.72
CA ARG A 104 -3.05 -23.37 14.98
C ARG A 104 -2.87 -24.26 13.75
N LYS A 105 -3.20 -23.77 12.55
CA LYS A 105 -3.11 -24.52 11.29
C LYS A 105 -1.79 -24.27 10.54
N SER A 106 -1.29 -23.04 10.61
CA SER A 106 -0.18 -22.56 9.77
C SER A 106 1.16 -22.43 10.51
N GLY A 107 1.16 -22.55 11.84
CA GLY A 107 2.33 -22.30 12.66
C GLY A 107 2.62 -20.81 12.83
N PRO A 108 3.90 -20.39 12.94
CA PRO A 108 4.27 -18.99 13.09
C PRO A 108 3.94 -18.19 11.82
N MET A 109 3.23 -17.09 12.00
CA MET A 109 2.83 -16.18 10.94
C MET A 109 3.26 -14.75 11.30
N PRO A 110 3.45 -13.86 10.33
CA PRO A 110 3.62 -12.45 10.63
C PRO A 110 2.43 -11.92 11.46
N PRO A 111 2.61 -10.94 12.36
CA PRO A 111 1.53 -10.43 13.20
C PRO A 111 0.42 -9.78 12.37
N THR A 112 -0.82 -9.92 12.81
CA THR A 112 -1.95 -9.25 12.16
C THR A 112 -1.95 -7.77 12.52
N VAL A 113 -2.35 -6.92 11.56
CA VAL A 113 -2.52 -5.49 11.79
C VAL A 113 -4.03 -5.23 11.84
N PRO A 114 -4.54 -4.53 12.87
CA PRO A 114 -5.92 -4.06 12.87
C PRO A 114 -6.23 -3.28 11.59
N VAL A 115 -7.50 -3.28 11.18
CA VAL A 115 -7.96 -2.59 9.98
C VAL A 115 -7.92 -1.08 10.23
N GLU A 116 -6.72 -0.51 10.13
CA GLU A 116 -6.46 0.92 10.04
C GLU A 116 -6.16 1.28 8.58
N GLU A 117 -6.17 2.59 8.29
CA GLU A 117 -6.18 3.30 6.99
C GLU A 117 -5.36 2.73 5.80
N LEU A 118 -4.44 1.79 6.05
CA LEU A 118 -3.58 1.16 5.05
C LEU A 118 -3.96 -0.29 4.71
N CYS A 119 -4.78 -0.96 5.54
CA CYS A 119 -5.32 -2.30 5.26
C CYS A 119 -6.65 -2.18 4.51
N ILE A 120 -6.59 -2.21 3.17
CA ILE A 120 -7.79 -2.16 2.35
C ILE A 120 -8.25 -3.59 2.08
N SER A 121 -9.14 -4.10 2.93
CA SER A 121 -9.90 -5.33 2.68
C SER A 121 -11.39 -5.00 2.54
N PRO A 122 -12.04 -5.37 1.42
CA PRO A 122 -13.50 -5.32 1.34
C PRO A 122 -14.19 -6.38 2.21
N ASP A 123 -13.41 -7.36 2.69
CA ASP A 123 -13.86 -8.51 3.46
C ASP A 123 -13.37 -8.39 4.91
N ARG A 124 -14.31 -8.36 5.87
CA ARG A 124 -14.00 -8.23 7.29
C ARG A 124 -13.32 -9.46 7.88
N GLU A 125 -13.34 -10.60 7.18
CA GLU A 125 -12.67 -11.82 7.62
C GLU A 125 -11.19 -11.87 7.21
N LYS A 126 -10.72 -10.96 6.34
CA LYS A 126 -9.33 -10.94 5.88
C LYS A 126 -8.51 -9.90 6.62
N SER A 127 -7.56 -10.39 7.42
CA SER A 127 -6.57 -9.58 8.11
C SER A 127 -5.39 -9.21 7.21
N CYS A 128 -4.85 -8.01 7.39
CA CYS A 128 -3.53 -7.66 6.86
C CYS A 128 -2.44 -8.09 7.84
N TYR A 129 -1.24 -8.26 7.31
CA TYR A 129 -0.08 -8.75 8.05
C TYR A 129 1.04 -7.72 8.08
N LYS A 130 1.75 -7.67 9.22
CA LYS A 130 2.87 -6.76 9.44
C LYS A 130 4.12 -7.36 8.80
N THR A 131 4.67 -6.68 7.79
CA THR A 131 5.88 -7.09 7.06
C THR A 131 6.74 -5.86 6.75
N GLY A 132 7.93 -6.07 6.16
CA GLY A 132 8.88 -5.02 5.76
C GLY A 132 8.35 -3.98 4.78
N ASN A 133 7.27 -4.26 4.05
CA ASN A 133 6.71 -3.31 3.09
C ASN A 133 5.49 -2.59 3.65
N ILE A 134 5.70 -1.38 4.18
CA ILE A 134 4.65 -0.54 4.76
C ILE A 134 3.66 0.04 3.74
N VAL A 135 4.04 0.12 2.45
CA VAL A 135 3.30 0.87 1.41
C VAL A 135 2.22 0.00 0.75
N ARG A 136 2.31 -1.33 0.95
CA ARG A 136 1.34 -2.30 0.44
C ARG A 136 0.92 -3.25 1.55
N LYS A 137 0.27 -2.74 2.58
CA LYS A 137 -0.62 -3.56 3.44
C LYS A 137 -1.90 -3.93 2.67
N LYS A 138 -1.72 -4.42 1.44
CA LYS A 138 -2.81 -5.07 0.71
C LYS A 138 -2.98 -6.44 1.34
N ILE A 139 -4.16 -7.04 1.22
CA ILE A 139 -4.32 -8.49 1.41
C ILE A 139 -3.19 -9.14 0.61
N LEU A 140 -2.18 -9.65 1.31
CA LEU A 140 -1.18 -10.50 0.68
C LEU A 140 -1.99 -11.67 0.13
N SER A 141 -1.83 -12.00 -1.15
CA SER A 141 -2.40 -13.26 -1.62
C SER A 141 -1.90 -14.36 -0.69
N THR A 142 -2.73 -15.38 -0.45
CA THR A 142 -2.34 -16.53 0.39
C THR A 142 -0.95 -17.03 0.02
N ASP A 143 -0.63 -17.05 -1.26
CA ASP A 143 0.66 -17.49 -1.79
C ASP A 143 1.82 -16.58 -1.36
N LEU A 144 1.65 -15.26 -1.45
CA LEU A 144 2.69 -14.30 -1.05
C LEU A 144 2.90 -14.29 0.47
N LEU A 145 1.82 -14.45 1.24
CA LEU A 145 1.91 -14.57 2.69
C LEU A 145 2.66 -15.84 3.11
N VAL A 146 2.35 -16.98 2.50
CA VAL A 146 3.06 -18.24 2.75
C VAL A 146 4.53 -18.12 2.40
N LEU A 147 4.87 -17.47 1.29
CA LEU A 147 6.27 -17.21 0.94
C LEU A 147 6.97 -16.37 2.01
N ILE A 148 6.36 -15.28 2.46
CA ILE A 148 6.97 -14.41 3.49
C ILE A 148 7.11 -15.14 4.84
N SER A 149 6.16 -15.99 5.24
CA SER A 149 6.26 -16.76 6.49
C SER A 149 7.31 -17.87 6.47
N THR A 150 7.87 -18.21 5.30
CA THR A 150 8.97 -19.18 5.19
C THR A 150 10.36 -18.58 5.38
N PHE A 151 10.48 -17.24 5.39
CA PHE A 151 11.71 -16.50 5.69
C PHE A 151 11.72 -16.02 7.14
#